data_AF-A0A3M1KWV4-F1
#
_entry.id   AF-A0A3M1KWV4-F1
#
_cell.length_a   1.000
_cell.length_b   1.000
_cell.length_c   1.000
_cell.angle_alpha   90.00
_cell.angle_beta   90.00
_cell.angle_gamma   90.00
#
_symmetry.space_group_name_H-M   'P 1'
#
loop_
_entity.id
_entity.type
_entity.pdbx_description
1 polymer ?
#
loop_
_entity_poly.entity_id
_entity_poly.type
_entity_poly.pdbx_seq_one_letter_code
_entity_poly.pdbx_strand_id
1 'polypeptide(L)' 'MTVSNFELFIAPRILELGREYFQSNAIVGLRSYNGQFFEAKVWGREPYRVMLELDGDRIARSTCSCPFERGKFCKH' A
#
# COMPACT_ATOMS: atom_id res chain seq x y z
N MET A 1 -9.15 4.34 -9.58
CA MET A 1 -9.39 3.15 -8.73
C MET A 1 -9.90 3.61 -7.38
N THR A 2 -10.64 2.75 -6.71
CA THR A 2 -11.16 2.94 -5.37
C THR A 2 -10.69 1.82 -4.46
N VAL A 3 -10.87 1.96 -3.15
CA VAL A 3 -10.54 0.89 -2.19
C VAL A 3 -11.35 -0.37 -2.50
N SER A 4 -12.53 -0.23 -3.08
CA SER A 4 -13.41 -1.34 -3.45
C SER A 4 -13.02 -2.06 -4.76
N ASN A 5 -12.16 -1.49 -5.61
CA ASN A 5 -11.89 -2.06 -6.94
C ASN A 5 -10.42 -2.04 -7.41
N PHE A 6 -9.48 -1.61 -6.56
CA PHE A 6 -8.07 -1.50 -6.95
C PHE A 6 -7.47 -2.83 -7.46
N GLU A 7 -7.95 -3.97 -6.97
CA GLU A 7 -7.51 -5.30 -7.39
C GLU A 7 -7.69 -5.55 -8.89
N LEU A 8 -8.61 -4.86 -9.56
CA LEU A 8 -8.81 -4.95 -11.01
C LEU A 8 -7.73 -4.21 -11.83
N PHE A 9 -6.92 -3.36 -11.17
CA PHE A 9 -5.95 -2.47 -11.82
C PHE A 9 -4.50 -2.80 -11.48
N ILE A 10 -4.27 -3.73 -10.54
CA ILE A 10 -2.94 -4.14 -10.09
C ILE A 10 -2.69 -5.57 -10.58
N ALA A 11 -1.49 -5.83 -11.07
CA ALA A 11 -1.13 -7.16 -11.56
C ALA A 11 -1.34 -8.22 -10.46
N PRO A 12 -1.96 -9.39 -10.76
CA PRO A 12 -2.27 -10.41 -9.76
C PRO A 12 -1.07 -10.81 -8.89
N ARG A 13 0.12 -10.90 -9.47
CA ARG A 13 1.36 -11.22 -8.73
C ARG A 13 1.73 -10.16 -7.69
N ILE A 14 1.45 -8.88 -7.95
CA ILE A 14 1.70 -7.82 -6.97
C ILE A 14 0.69 -7.90 -5.82
N LEU A 15 -0.58 -8.21 -6.11
CA LEU A 15 -1.61 -8.40 -5.10
C LEU A 15 -1.30 -9.58 -4.17
N GLU A 16 -0.85 -10.70 -4.75
CA GLU A 16 -0.41 -11.89 -4.00
C GLU A 16 0.71 -11.54 -3.01
N LEU A 17 1.76 -10.86 -3.48
CA LEU A 17 2.87 -10.42 -2.63
C LEU A 17 2.40 -9.45 -1.54
N GLY A 18 1.51 -8.50 -1.86
CA GLY A 18 0.95 -7.59 -0.86
C GLY A 18 0.18 -8.34 0.24
N ARG A 19 -0.59 -9.37 -0.14
CA ARG A 19 -1.29 -10.23 0.82
C ARG A 19 -0.33 -11.04 1.69
N GLU A 20 0.79 -11.52 1.17
CA GLU A 20 1.83 -12.20 1.96
C GLU A 20 2.41 -11.28 3.04
N TYR A 21 2.69 -10.01 2.73
CA TYR A 21 3.18 -9.03 3.70
C TYR A 21 2.15 -8.71 4.79
N PHE A 22 0.88 -8.62 4.41
CA PHE A 22 -0.21 -8.47 5.37
C PHE A 22 -0.31 -9.70 6.30
N GLN A 23 -0.31 -10.91 5.74
CA GLN A 23 -0.44 -12.17 6.49
C GLN A 23 0.76 -12.46 7.39
N SER A 24 1.95 -11.99 7.03
CA SER A 24 3.17 -12.13 7.83
C SER A 24 3.33 -11.07 8.93
N ASN A 25 2.32 -10.22 9.16
CA ASN A 25 2.37 -9.09 10.11
C ASN A 25 3.53 -8.11 9.83
N ALA A 26 3.91 -7.94 8.56
CA ALA A 26 4.98 -7.01 8.17
C ALA A 26 4.53 -5.54 8.22
N ILE A 27 3.22 -5.28 8.25
CA ILE A 27 2.64 -3.93 8.33
C ILE A 27 2.56 -3.50 9.79
N VAL A 28 3.31 -2.48 10.16
CA VAL A 28 3.40 -1.96 11.53
C VAL A 28 3.17 -0.46 11.58
N GLY A 29 2.68 0.02 12.73
CA GLY A 29 2.53 1.45 12.98
C GLY A 29 1.55 2.15 12.04
N LEU A 30 0.48 1.46 11.62
CA LEU A 30 -0.60 2.06 10.84
C LEU A 30 -1.20 3.25 11.60
N ARG A 31 -1.27 4.39 10.93
CA ARG A 31 -1.87 5.64 11.41
C ARG A 31 -2.82 6.16 10.36
N SER A 32 -3.91 6.76 10.82
CA SER A 32 -4.87 7.46 9.96
C SER A 32 -5.13 8.86 10.48
N TYR A 33 -5.23 9.84 9.58
CA TYR A 33 -5.60 11.21 9.88
C TYR A 33 -6.91 11.53 9.15
N ASN A 34 -7.97 11.81 9.93
CA ASN A 34 -9.31 12.17 9.46
C ASN A 34 -9.95 11.17 8.47
N GLY A 35 -9.50 9.91 8.46
CA GLY A 35 -9.96 8.89 7.51
C GLY A 35 -9.56 9.13 6.04
N GLN A 36 -8.80 10.19 5.76
CA GLN A 36 -8.37 10.57 4.41
C GLN A 36 -6.90 10.23 4.16
N PHE A 37 -6.05 10.33 5.18
CA PHE A 37 -4.62 10.07 5.04
C PHE A 37 -4.23 8.87 5.87
N PHE A 38 -3.57 7.90 5.27
CA PHE A 38 -3.03 6.73 5.95
C PHE A 38 -1.53 6.68 5.77
N GLU A 39 -0.83 6.34 6.85
CA GLU A 39 0.60 6.09 6.86
C GLU A 39 0.85 4.75 7.55
N ALA A 40 1.68 3.91 6.95
CA ALA A 40 2.13 2.66 7.56
C ALA A 40 3.63 2.46 7.32
N LYS A 41 4.26 1.67 8.18
CA LYS A 41 5.58 1.12 7.94
C LYS A 41 5.45 -0.34 7.55
N VAL A 42 6.12 -0.76 6.49
CA VAL A 42 6.10 -2.15 6.02
C VAL A 42 7.51 -2.70 6.09
N TRP A 43 7.71 -3.75 6.89
CA TRP A 43 9.00 -4.41 7.07
C TRP A 43 9.38 -5.23 5.84
N GLY A 44 10.52 -4.90 5.22
CA GLY A 44 11.18 -5.70 4.20
C GLY A 44 12.65 -5.93 4.57
N ARG A 45 13.57 -5.55 3.69
CA ARG A 45 15.01 -5.48 4.03
C ARG A 45 15.27 -4.42 5.12
N GLU A 46 14.46 -3.38 5.10
CA GLU A 46 14.38 -2.30 6.09
C GLU A 46 12.92 -1.84 6.16
N PRO A 47 12.52 -0.98 7.12
CA PRO A 47 11.15 -0.49 7.17
C PRO A 47 10.90 0.57 6.09
N TYR A 48 9.98 0.28 5.17
CA TYR A 48 9.54 1.22 4.14
C TYR A 48 8.28 1.97 4.57
N ARG A 49 8.16 3.24 4.19
CA ARG A 49 6.98 4.06 4.48
C ARG A 49 6.01 3.98 3.31
N VAL A 50 4.75 3.64 3.60
CA VAL A 50 3.64 3.67 2.65
C VAL A 50 2.70 4.79 3.07
N MET A 51 2.30 5.62 2.10
CA MET A 51 1.31 6.67 2.29
C MET A 51 0.17 6.50 1.30
N LEU A 52 -1.06 6.61 1.81
CA LEU A 52 -2.28 6.54 1.02
C LEU A 52 -3.13 7.78 1.31
N GLU A 53 -3.62 8.42 0.26
CA GLU A 53 -4.55 9.54 0.34
C GLU A 53 -5.87 9.12 -0.32
N LEU A 54 -6.96 9.24 0.43
CA LEU A 54 -8.32 8.93 0.01
C LEU A 54 -9.13 10.21 -0.14
N ASP A 55 -9.93 10.21 -1.20
CA ASP A 55 -10.97 11.20 -1.48
C ASP A 55 -12.30 10.45 -1.56
N GLY A 56 -12.93 10.27 -0.39
CA GLY A 56 -14.00 9.30 -0.21
C GLY A 56 -13.48 7.87 -0.39
N ASP A 57 -14.09 7.09 -1.30
CA ASP A 57 -13.62 5.74 -1.66
C ASP A 57 -12.46 5.78 -2.68
N ARG A 58 -12.21 6.93 -3.31
CA ARG A 58 -11.21 7.05 -4.38
C ARG A 58 -9.81 7.10 -3.80
N ILE A 59 -8.91 6.28 -4.34
CA ILE A 59 -7.47 6.39 -4.04
C ILE A 59 -6.92 7.57 -4.85
N ALA A 60 -6.68 8.69 -4.16
CA ALA A 60 -6.17 9.92 -4.74
C ALA A 60 -4.65 9.87 -4.94
N ARG A 61 -3.92 9.30 -3.97
CA ARG A 61 -2.48 9.11 -4.02
C ARG A 61 -2.08 7.82 -3.30
N SER A 62 -1.11 7.12 -3.85
CA SER A 62 -0.42 6.00 -3.18
C SER A 62 1.07 6.12 -3.46
N THR A 63 1.89 6.12 -2.42
CA THR A 63 3.35 6.17 -2.54
C THR A 63 4.01 5.20 -1.57
N CYS A 64 5.17 4.69 -1.97
CA CYS A 64 6.01 3.84 -1.14
C CYS A 64 7.46 4.31 -1.24
N SER A 65 8.18 4.34 -0.12
CA SER A 65 9.60 4.69 -0.10
C SER A 65 10.53 3.54 -0.52
N CYS A 66 10.00 2.40 -0.95
CA CYS A 66 10.84 1.27 -1.34
C CYS A 66 11.51 1.55 -2.69
N PRO A 67 12.80 1.20 -2.85
CA PRO A 67 13.58 1.51 -4.06
C PRO A 67 13.18 0.64 -5.27
N PHE A 68 12.20 -0.24 -5.11
CA PHE A 68 11.84 -1.22 -6.14
C PHE A 68 10.75 -0.68 -7.06
N GLU A 69 11.17 -0.08 -8.16
CA GLU A 69 10.30 0.54 -9.18
C GLU A 69 9.92 -0.41 -10.34
N ARG A 70 9.58 -1.68 -10.07
CA ARG A 70 9.03 -2.53 -11.14
C ARG A 70 7.54 -2.22 -11.32
N GLY A 71 7.26 -1.20 -12.11
CA GLY A 71 5.90 -0.82 -12.53
C GLY A 71 5.26 0.23 -11.63
N LYS A 72 3.97 0.52 -11.89
CA LYS A 72 3.22 1.62 -11.27
C LYS A 72 2.90 1.39 -9.78
N PHE A 73 2.90 0.13 -9.33
CA PHE A 73 2.60 -0.26 -7.96
C PHE A 73 3.66 -1.23 -7.46
N CYS A 74 4.11 -1.03 -6.22
CA CYS A 74 4.96 -2.00 -5.54
C CYS A 74 4.12 -3.01 -4.76
N LYS A 75 4.78 -3.97 -4.10
CA LYS A 75 4.15 -5.01 -3.28
C LYS A 75 3.79 -4.58 -1.86
N HIS A 76 4.21 -3.38 -1.43
CA HIS A 76 3.79 -2.78 -0.15
C HIS A 76 2.62 -1.83 -0.40
#